data_AF-A0A0B8P001-F1
#
_entry.id   AF-A0A0B8P001-F1
#
_cell.length_a   1.000
_cell.length_b   1.000
_cell.length_c   1.000
_cell.angle_alpha   90.00
_cell.angle_beta   90.00
_cell.angle_gamma   90.00
#
_symmetry.space_group_name_H-M   'P 1'
#
loop_
_entity.id
_entity.type
_entity.pdbx_description
1 polymer ?
#
loop_
_entity_poly.entity_id
_entity_poly.type
_entity_poly.pdbx_seq_one_letter_code
_entity_poly.pdbx_strand_id
1 'polypeptide(L)'
;MQLNSLIAKQIVDRAKKIIKYSINVMDENGVIIGSSDPSRLHQTHEGALLAIRDNRTLEINDSVASTLSGVKKGINLPIIYDGKVIGVVGVSGTPDDVRSYGELVKMTAELIVEQAALMSQVQWNKRHREELLLQLIEGSSLNEGQLLSIAQRLDLDLAQPRVATVIKVIPEPGEPVTLEHLQKLVHLLEYPERDNIVGIASVSMNEIVVLKPVTIVNHNWSRKEEQKRVAKLLKRIDNECDFSIQMAIGDYYPGLVGLAKSYETAKRL
;
A
#
# COMPACT_ATOMS: atom_id res chain seq x y z
N MET A 1 12.08 -5.91 -2.30
CA MET A 1 11.07 -6.73 -1.61
C MET A 1 11.78 -7.92 -1.00
N GLN A 2 11.48 -8.31 0.23
CA GLN A 2 11.95 -9.57 0.84
C GLN A 2 10.74 -10.45 1.15
N LEU A 3 10.94 -11.76 1.09
CA LEU A 3 9.90 -12.71 1.45
C LEU A 3 9.77 -12.76 2.97
N ASN A 4 8.56 -12.71 3.50
CA ASN A 4 8.29 -12.77 4.94
C ASN A 4 7.23 -13.83 5.26
N SER A 5 7.07 -14.13 6.54
CA SER A 5 6.16 -15.19 7.01
C SER A 5 4.70 -14.96 6.63
N LEU A 6 4.24 -13.70 6.54
CA LEU A 6 2.88 -13.37 6.13
C LEU A 6 2.64 -13.77 4.67
N ILE A 7 3.54 -13.36 3.77
CA ILE A 7 3.48 -13.69 2.34
C ILE A 7 3.65 -15.19 2.13
N ALA A 8 4.63 -15.81 2.79
CA ALA A 8 4.87 -17.25 2.72
C ALA A 8 3.64 -18.06 3.15
N LYS A 9 2.99 -17.64 4.23
CA LYS A 9 1.73 -18.24 4.68
C LYS A 9 0.63 -18.11 3.64
N GLN A 10 0.46 -16.93 3.02
CA GLN A 10 -0.54 -16.73 1.96
C GLN A 10 -0.29 -17.65 0.76
N ILE A 11 0.96 -17.81 0.34
CA ILE A 11 1.36 -18.72 -0.75
C ILE A 11 0.91 -20.14 -0.42
N VAL A 12 1.30 -20.64 0.76
CA VAL A 12 0.94 -21.98 1.24
C VAL A 12 -0.58 -22.15 1.35
N ASP A 13 -1.28 -21.17 1.92
CA ASP A 13 -2.73 -21.21 2.13
C ASP A 13 -3.50 -21.22 0.81
N ARG A 14 -3.00 -20.56 -0.25
CA ARG A 14 -3.60 -20.66 -1.58
C ARG A 14 -3.29 -22.00 -2.23
N ALA A 15 -2.03 -22.43 -2.19
CA ALA A 15 -1.58 -23.65 -2.86
C ALA A 15 -2.20 -24.92 -2.25
N LYS A 16 -2.28 -25.02 -0.92
CA LYS A 16 -2.81 -26.21 -0.21
C LYS A 16 -4.30 -26.50 -0.46
N LYS A 17 -5.05 -25.53 -1.00
CA LYS A 17 -6.47 -25.71 -1.36
C LYS A 17 -6.65 -26.60 -2.60
N ILE A 18 -5.63 -26.68 -3.43
CA ILE A 18 -5.67 -27.35 -4.73
C ILE A 18 -4.69 -28.53 -4.75
N ILE A 19 -3.51 -28.34 -4.16
CA ILE A 19 -2.41 -29.29 -4.24
C ILE A 19 -2.41 -30.18 -3.00
N LYS A 20 -2.41 -31.50 -3.23
CA LYS A 20 -2.43 -32.53 -2.18
C LYS A 20 -1.05 -32.80 -1.57
N TYR A 21 0.00 -32.30 -2.20
CA TYR A 21 1.39 -32.46 -1.76
C TYR A 21 1.76 -31.44 -0.68
N SER A 22 2.73 -31.79 0.16
CA SER A 22 3.26 -30.85 1.16
C SER A 22 4.06 -29.74 0.49
N ILE A 23 3.76 -28.51 0.87
CA ILE A 23 4.37 -27.29 0.33
C ILE A 23 5.08 -26.56 1.45
N ASN A 24 6.29 -26.09 1.16
CA ASN A 24 7.11 -25.29 2.04
C ASN A 24 7.57 -24.05 1.29
N VAL A 25 7.72 -22.95 1.99
CA VAL A 25 8.24 -21.68 1.48
C VAL A 25 9.37 -21.25 2.39
N MET A 26 10.54 -21.02 1.80
CA MET A 26 11.78 -20.68 2.48
C MET A 26 12.21 -19.26 2.14
N ASP A 27 12.82 -18.57 3.10
CA ASP A 27 13.44 -17.25 2.89
C ASP A 27 14.80 -17.36 2.17
N GLU A 28 15.49 -16.23 1.98
CA GLU A 28 16.82 -16.17 1.36
C GLU A 28 17.91 -16.93 2.14
N ASN A 29 17.66 -17.28 3.40
CA ASN A 29 18.58 -18.04 4.26
C ASN A 29 18.19 -19.53 4.30
N GLY A 30 17.25 -19.96 3.47
CA GLY A 30 16.78 -21.35 3.43
C GLY A 30 15.95 -21.77 4.65
N VAL A 31 15.49 -20.82 5.47
CA VAL A 31 14.64 -21.11 6.64
C VAL A 31 13.19 -21.21 6.20
N ILE A 32 12.50 -22.27 6.61
CA ILE A 32 11.07 -22.47 6.29
C ILE A 32 10.22 -21.45 7.06
N ILE A 33 9.68 -20.47 6.34
CA ILE A 33 8.84 -19.38 6.87
C ILE A 33 7.35 -19.53 6.53
N GLY A 34 7.01 -20.52 5.70
CA GLY A 34 5.65 -20.98 5.45
C GLY A 34 5.63 -22.48 5.17
N SER A 35 4.67 -23.22 5.70
CA SER A 35 4.58 -24.67 5.48
C SER A 35 3.15 -25.17 5.60
N SER A 36 2.78 -26.15 4.77
CA SER A 36 1.54 -26.92 4.91
C SER A 36 1.59 -27.90 6.10
N ASP A 37 2.80 -28.19 6.59
CA ASP A 37 3.10 -29.01 7.77
C ASP A 37 3.72 -28.10 8.84
N PRO A 38 2.95 -27.65 9.85
CA PRO A 38 3.42 -26.71 10.86
C PRO A 38 4.66 -27.18 11.62
N SER A 39 4.90 -28.50 11.70
CA SER A 39 6.07 -29.05 12.38
C SER A 39 7.39 -28.64 11.73
N ARG A 40 7.36 -28.26 10.44
CA ARG A 40 8.54 -27.86 9.67
C ARG A 40 8.89 -26.38 9.75
N LEU A 41 8.01 -25.54 10.29
CA LEU A 41 8.27 -24.11 10.39
C LEU A 41 9.55 -23.84 11.20
N HIS A 42 10.29 -22.82 10.78
CA HIS A 42 11.57 -22.38 11.38
C HIS A 42 12.73 -23.37 11.26
N GLN A 43 12.55 -24.50 10.56
CA GLN A 43 13.65 -25.41 10.25
C GLN A 43 14.41 -24.92 9.01
N THR A 44 15.72 -25.13 8.99
CA THR A 44 16.56 -24.87 7.80
C THR A 44 16.40 -26.01 6.79
N HIS A 45 16.31 -25.66 5.51
CA HIS A 45 16.19 -26.60 4.40
C HIS A 45 17.41 -26.50 3.49
N GLU A 46 18.35 -27.45 3.57
CA GLU A 46 19.59 -27.39 2.78
C GLU A 46 19.36 -27.42 1.27
N GLY A 47 18.32 -28.13 0.81
CA GLY A 47 17.93 -28.10 -0.61
C GLY A 47 17.49 -26.72 -1.11
N ALA A 48 17.05 -25.83 -0.21
CA ALA A 48 16.68 -24.46 -0.58
C ALA A 48 17.93 -23.61 -0.80
N LEU A 49 18.93 -23.74 0.08
CA LEU A 49 20.21 -23.03 -0.04
C LEU A 49 20.91 -23.33 -1.37
N LEU A 50 20.87 -24.59 -1.80
CA LEU A 50 21.40 -25.01 -3.10
C LEU A 50 20.63 -24.38 -4.27
N ALA A 51 19.30 -24.38 -4.22
CA ALA A 51 18.46 -23.76 -5.24
C ALA A 51 18.69 -22.24 -5.34
N ILE A 52 18.87 -21.56 -4.20
CA ILE A 52 19.18 -20.13 -4.12
C ILE A 52 20.54 -19.84 -4.74
N ARG A 53 21.57 -20.57 -4.30
CA ARG A 53 22.95 -20.39 -4.76
C ARG A 53 23.08 -20.60 -6.26
N ASP A 54 22.46 -21.65 -6.79
CA ASP A 54 22.56 -22.03 -8.20
C ASP A 54 21.54 -21.29 -9.08
N ASN A 55 20.59 -20.55 -8.49
CA ASN A 55 19.45 -19.94 -9.17
C ASN A 55 18.77 -20.89 -10.17
N ARG A 56 18.50 -22.13 -9.74
CA ARG A 56 17.88 -23.15 -10.58
C ARG A 56 16.98 -24.06 -9.76
N THR A 57 16.05 -24.69 -10.46
CA THR A 57 15.22 -25.76 -9.88
C THR A 57 16.12 -26.93 -9.46
N LEU A 58 15.97 -27.36 -8.21
CA LEU A 58 16.64 -28.52 -7.66
C LEU A 58 15.64 -29.64 -7.44
N GLU A 59 15.87 -30.75 -8.14
CA GLU A 59 15.14 -32.00 -7.93
C GLU A 59 15.87 -32.87 -6.92
N ILE A 60 15.12 -33.40 -5.97
CA ILE A 60 15.66 -34.20 -4.87
C ILE A 60 14.96 -35.55 -4.90
N ASN A 61 15.73 -36.58 -5.26
CA ASN A 61 15.33 -37.98 -5.15
C ASN A 61 15.75 -38.54 -3.77
N ASP A 62 15.42 -39.80 -3.51
CA ASP A 62 15.69 -40.44 -2.21
C ASP A 62 17.19 -40.54 -1.88
N SER A 63 18.06 -40.71 -2.88
CA SER A 63 19.51 -40.76 -2.66
C SER A 63 20.12 -39.41 -2.33
N VAL A 64 19.61 -38.31 -2.91
CA VAL A 64 20.04 -36.95 -2.55
C VAL A 64 19.46 -36.55 -1.19
N ALA A 65 18.20 -36.91 -0.91
CA ALA A 65 17.54 -36.59 0.35
C ALA A 65 18.28 -37.17 1.57
N SER A 66 18.88 -38.36 1.45
CA SER A 66 19.64 -38.98 2.55
C SER A 66 20.97 -38.29 2.86
N THR A 67 21.47 -37.43 1.96
CA THR A 67 22.72 -36.69 2.13
C THR A 67 22.55 -35.28 2.67
N LEU A 68 21.30 -34.79 2.79
CA LEU A 68 20.98 -33.42 3.14
C LEU A 68 20.11 -33.35 4.40
N SER A 69 20.38 -32.38 5.27
CA SER A 69 19.63 -32.19 6.52
C SER A 69 18.30 -31.48 6.29
N GLY A 70 17.23 -31.99 6.91
CA GLY A 70 15.90 -31.38 6.86
C GLY A 70 15.20 -31.48 5.51
N VAL A 71 15.67 -32.33 4.61
CA VAL A 71 15.19 -32.46 3.23
C VAL A 71 14.30 -33.69 3.05
N LYS A 72 13.23 -33.55 2.24
CA LYS A 72 12.39 -34.67 1.77
C LYS A 72 12.50 -34.76 0.24
N LYS A 73 12.21 -35.93 -0.31
CA LYS A 73 12.04 -36.12 -1.77
C LYS A 73 11.07 -35.09 -2.33
N GLY A 74 11.40 -34.46 -3.45
CA GLY A 74 10.60 -33.39 -4.01
C GLY A 74 11.37 -32.48 -4.96
N ILE A 75 10.85 -31.27 -5.13
CA ILE A 75 11.45 -30.22 -5.94
C ILE A 75 11.52 -28.92 -5.16
N ASN A 76 12.58 -28.15 -5.39
CA ASN A 76 12.79 -26.82 -4.84
C ASN A 76 12.96 -25.83 -5.98
N LEU A 77 12.09 -24.83 -6.04
CA LEU A 77 12.04 -23.84 -7.11
C LEU A 77 12.36 -22.45 -6.52
N PRO A 78 13.38 -21.74 -7.04
CA PRO A 78 13.64 -20.35 -6.65
C PRO A 78 12.45 -19.44 -7.00
N ILE A 79 12.08 -18.57 -6.06
CA ILE A 79 11.11 -17.49 -6.26
C ILE A 79 11.89 -16.26 -6.72
N ILE A 80 11.54 -15.71 -7.88
CA ILE A 80 12.25 -14.58 -8.48
C ILE A 80 11.37 -13.33 -8.41
N TYR A 81 11.95 -12.23 -7.93
CA TYR A 81 11.34 -10.91 -7.98
C TYR A 81 12.40 -9.89 -8.40
N ASP A 82 12.08 -9.06 -9.39
CA ASP A 82 13.01 -8.05 -9.95
C ASP A 82 14.38 -8.64 -10.32
N GLY A 83 14.35 -9.81 -10.98
CA GLY A 83 15.54 -10.54 -11.41
C GLY A 83 16.38 -11.18 -10.30
N LYS A 84 15.94 -11.12 -9.03
CA LYS A 84 16.66 -11.65 -7.87
C LYS A 84 15.90 -12.80 -7.22
N VAL A 85 16.64 -13.82 -6.76
CA VAL A 85 16.08 -14.86 -5.90
C VAL A 85 15.78 -14.28 -4.52
N ILE A 86 14.53 -14.35 -4.10
CA ILE A 86 14.06 -13.82 -2.80
C ILE A 86 13.62 -14.92 -1.82
N GLY A 87 13.67 -16.18 -2.24
CA GLY A 87 13.24 -17.33 -1.47
C GLY A 87 13.04 -18.55 -2.37
N VAL A 88 12.48 -19.62 -1.81
CA VAL A 88 12.27 -20.90 -2.51
C VAL A 88 10.92 -21.50 -2.15
N VAL A 89 10.25 -22.09 -3.14
CA VAL A 89 9.13 -23.00 -2.93
C VAL A 89 9.61 -24.45 -2.97
N GLY A 90 9.33 -25.22 -1.94
CA GLY A 90 9.56 -26.67 -1.91
C GLY A 90 8.24 -27.44 -2.01
N VAL A 91 8.13 -28.38 -2.95
CA VAL A 91 7.00 -29.32 -3.03
C VAL A 91 7.51 -30.74 -2.83
N SER A 92 7.01 -31.42 -1.80
CA SER A 92 7.41 -32.80 -1.48
C SER A 92 6.65 -33.82 -2.31
N GLY A 93 7.33 -34.83 -2.83
CA GLY A 93 6.77 -35.91 -3.63
C GLY A 93 7.79 -36.44 -4.64
N THR A 94 7.39 -37.38 -5.50
CA THR A 94 8.27 -37.80 -6.59
C THR A 94 8.43 -36.67 -7.59
N PRO A 95 9.66 -36.29 -8.01
CA PRO A 95 9.87 -35.15 -8.91
C PRO A 95 8.97 -35.13 -10.14
N ASP A 96 8.78 -36.28 -10.80
CA ASP A 96 7.91 -36.41 -11.97
C ASP A 96 6.43 -36.10 -11.67
N ASP A 97 5.95 -36.45 -10.48
CA ASP A 97 4.57 -36.22 -10.06
C ASP A 97 4.33 -34.76 -9.66
N VAL A 98 5.34 -34.11 -9.07
CA VAL A 98 5.19 -32.79 -8.44
C VAL A 98 5.66 -31.62 -9.31
N ARG A 99 6.40 -31.88 -10.40
CA ARG A 99 6.99 -30.85 -11.28
C ARG A 99 5.99 -29.76 -11.68
N SER A 100 4.89 -30.15 -12.34
CA SER A 100 3.88 -29.21 -12.82
C SER A 100 3.20 -28.45 -11.69
N TYR A 101 2.99 -29.09 -10.54
CA TYR A 101 2.44 -28.43 -9.36
C TYR A 101 3.42 -27.41 -8.77
N GLY A 102 4.71 -27.74 -8.68
CA GLY A 102 5.74 -26.83 -8.20
C GLY A 102 5.86 -25.57 -9.04
N GLU A 103 5.81 -25.68 -10.37
CA GLU A 103 5.81 -24.52 -11.26
C GLU A 103 4.58 -23.63 -11.04
N LEU A 104 3.39 -24.21 -10.83
CA LEU A 104 2.18 -23.44 -10.50
C LEU A 104 2.28 -22.74 -9.15
N VAL A 105 2.87 -23.38 -8.14
CA VAL A 105 3.09 -22.75 -6.83
C VAL A 105 4.13 -21.64 -6.94
N LYS A 106 5.21 -21.83 -7.70
CA LYS A 106 6.21 -20.79 -7.97
C LYS A 106 5.54 -19.58 -8.64
N MET A 107 4.78 -19.78 -9.72
CA MET A 107 4.08 -18.69 -10.39
C MET A 107 3.11 -17.97 -9.44
N THR A 108 2.36 -18.72 -8.62
CA THR A 108 1.48 -18.14 -7.59
C THR A 108 2.26 -17.34 -6.56
N ALA A 109 3.44 -17.82 -6.15
CA ALA A 109 4.32 -17.14 -5.21
C ALA A 109 4.82 -15.82 -5.78
N GLU A 110 5.36 -15.83 -6.99
CA GLU A 110 5.88 -14.65 -7.67
C GLU A 110 4.78 -13.60 -7.85
N LEU A 111 3.58 -13.99 -8.28
CA LEU A 111 2.42 -13.09 -8.40
C LEU A 111 1.98 -12.49 -7.06
N ILE A 112 1.97 -13.27 -5.97
CA ILE A 112 1.61 -12.75 -4.64
C ILE A 112 2.68 -11.75 -4.16
N VAL A 113 3.96 -12.02 -4.41
CA VAL A 113 5.04 -11.10 -4.08
C VAL A 113 4.90 -9.79 -4.86
N GLU A 114 4.67 -9.86 -6.17
CA GLU A 114 4.44 -8.68 -7.01
C GLU A 114 3.24 -7.86 -6.52
N GLN A 115 2.12 -8.52 -6.21
CA GLN A 115 0.95 -7.87 -5.65
C GLN A 115 1.27 -7.15 -4.33
N ALA A 116 1.97 -7.83 -3.42
CA ALA A 116 2.34 -7.25 -2.13
C ALA A 116 3.31 -6.07 -2.28
N ALA A 117 4.24 -6.13 -3.24
CA ALA A 117 5.13 -5.03 -3.58
C ALA A 117 4.37 -3.81 -4.11
N LEU A 118 3.44 -4.02 -5.05
CA LEU A 118 2.57 -2.97 -5.59
C LEU A 118 1.73 -2.31 -4.48
N MET A 119 1.12 -3.12 -3.61
CA MET A 119 0.33 -2.60 -2.48
C MET A 119 1.21 -1.77 -1.51
N SER A 120 2.43 -2.23 -1.23
CA SER A 120 3.37 -1.50 -0.38
C SER A 120 3.75 -0.15 -0.99
N GLN A 121 3.96 -0.11 -2.31
CA GLN A 121 4.27 1.12 -3.04
C GLN A 121 3.09 2.12 -2.99
N VAL A 122 1.86 1.65 -3.16
CA VAL A 122 0.66 2.49 -3.05
C VAL A 122 0.51 3.06 -1.65
N GLN A 123 0.68 2.24 -0.61
CA GLN A 123 0.62 2.68 0.78
C GLN A 123 1.73 3.68 1.11
N TRP A 124 2.95 3.43 0.60
CA TRP A 124 4.08 4.33 0.76
C TRP A 124 3.79 5.69 0.13
N ASN A 125 3.28 5.73 -1.10
CA ASN A 125 2.93 6.97 -1.79
C ASN A 125 1.83 7.73 -1.03
N LYS A 126 0.76 7.04 -0.61
CA LYS A 126 -0.32 7.65 0.19
C LYS A 126 0.22 8.31 1.47
N ARG A 127 1.07 7.60 2.22
CA ARG A 127 1.68 8.14 3.44
C ARG A 127 2.52 9.39 3.16
N HIS A 128 3.34 9.38 2.11
CA HIS A 128 4.20 10.51 1.78
C HIS A 128 3.40 11.73 1.29
N ARG A 129 2.28 11.53 0.58
CA ARG A 129 1.36 12.62 0.21
C ARG A 129 0.70 13.25 1.42
N GLU A 130 0.29 12.43 2.40
CA GLU A 130 -0.26 12.90 3.67
C GLU A 130 0.78 13.65 4.52
N GLU A 131 2.01 13.14 4.63
CA GLU A 131 3.11 13.84 5.30
C GLU A 131 3.44 15.19 4.64
N LEU A 132 3.50 15.22 3.30
CA LEU A 132 3.69 16.47 2.57
C LEU A 132 2.56 17.45 2.83
N LEU A 133 1.29 16.99 2.84
CA LEU A 133 0.15 17.83 3.18
C LEU A 133 0.33 18.49 4.55
N LEU A 134 0.64 17.70 5.58
CA LEU A 134 0.83 18.20 6.95
C LEU A 134 1.93 19.26 6.99
N GLN A 135 3.06 19.02 6.31
CA GLN A 135 4.14 20.00 6.19
C GLN A 135 3.70 21.30 5.50
N LEU A 136 2.81 21.23 4.50
CA LEU A 136 2.31 22.41 3.78
C LEU A 136 1.30 23.23 4.62
N ILE A 137 0.55 22.59 5.51
CA ILE A 137 -0.52 23.27 6.28
C ILE A 137 -0.09 23.69 7.69
N GLU A 138 0.82 22.95 8.34
CA GLU A 138 1.33 23.26 9.68
C GLU A 138 2.59 24.14 9.64
N GLY A 139 3.20 24.26 8.46
CA GLY A 139 4.51 24.86 8.27
C GLY A 139 5.62 23.81 8.35
N SER A 140 6.60 23.93 7.46
CA SER A 140 7.72 22.98 7.36
C SER A 140 9.02 23.61 7.82
N SER A 141 9.90 22.80 8.42
CA SER A 141 11.31 23.16 8.61
C SER A 141 12.12 23.03 7.31
N LEU A 142 11.56 22.37 6.29
CA LEU A 142 12.17 22.25 4.98
C LEU A 142 12.03 23.56 4.20
N ASN A 143 13.03 23.84 3.37
CA ASN A 143 12.95 24.98 2.45
C ASN A 143 12.03 24.66 1.25
N GLU A 144 11.64 25.70 0.52
CA GLU A 144 10.74 25.60 -0.63
C GLU A 144 11.26 24.64 -1.71
N GLY A 145 12.55 24.66 -2.02
CA GLY A 145 13.16 23.75 -3.01
C GLY A 145 13.05 22.27 -2.62
N GLN A 146 13.18 21.96 -1.33
CA GLN A 146 13.01 20.59 -0.82
C GLN A 146 11.56 20.13 -0.92
N LEU A 147 10.61 20.99 -0.54
CA LEU A 147 9.17 20.69 -0.66
C LEU A 147 8.76 20.45 -2.12
N LEU A 148 9.25 21.28 -3.05
CA LEU A 148 9.02 21.11 -4.49
C LEU A 148 9.61 19.79 -5.01
N SER A 149 10.81 19.41 -4.57
CA SER A 149 11.42 18.13 -4.96
C SER A 149 10.63 16.92 -4.43
N ILE A 150 10.11 16.99 -3.20
CA ILE A 150 9.25 15.95 -2.65
C ILE A 150 7.95 15.85 -3.46
N ALA A 151 7.31 16.98 -3.75
CA ALA A 151 6.07 17.02 -4.52
C ALA A 151 6.26 16.45 -5.94
N GLN A 152 7.35 16.81 -6.63
CA GLN A 152 7.65 16.29 -7.96
C GLN A 152 7.81 14.76 -7.96
N ARG A 153 8.42 14.17 -6.91
CA ARG A 153 8.54 12.71 -6.76
C ARG A 153 7.21 12.02 -6.45
N LEU A 154 6.20 12.77 -6.01
CA LEU A 154 4.85 12.30 -5.72
C LEU A 154 3.86 12.64 -6.84
N ASP A 155 4.37 13.09 -8.00
CA ASP A 155 3.61 13.56 -9.15
C ASP A 155 2.62 14.67 -8.78
N LEU A 156 3.06 15.60 -7.93
CA LEU A 156 2.29 16.75 -7.46
C LEU A 156 2.88 18.06 -7.97
N ASP A 157 2.04 18.89 -8.58
CA ASP A 157 2.37 20.28 -8.91
C ASP A 157 1.92 21.22 -7.79
N LEU A 158 2.90 21.79 -7.07
CA LEU A 158 2.67 22.82 -6.05
C LEU A 158 2.73 24.25 -6.59
N ALA A 159 3.12 24.46 -7.84
CA ALA A 159 3.03 25.77 -8.50
C ALA A 159 1.57 26.12 -8.83
N GLN A 160 0.72 25.10 -9.00
CA GLN A 160 -0.71 25.28 -9.16
C GLN A 160 -1.35 25.97 -7.94
N PRO A 161 -2.12 27.06 -8.14
CA PRO A 161 -2.84 27.73 -7.05
C PRO A 161 -3.79 26.78 -6.33
N ARG A 162 -3.72 26.73 -4.99
CA ARG A 162 -4.55 25.85 -4.16
C ARG A 162 -5.15 26.60 -2.99
N VAL A 163 -6.29 26.12 -2.50
CA VAL A 163 -6.88 26.56 -1.23
C VAL A 163 -7.12 25.36 -0.32
N ALA A 164 -6.99 25.58 0.98
CA ALA A 164 -7.28 24.55 1.97
C ALA A 164 -8.80 24.44 2.21
N THR A 165 -9.26 23.22 2.40
CA THR A 165 -10.60 22.93 2.89
C THR A 165 -10.49 21.93 4.03
N VAL A 166 -11.06 22.28 5.18
CA VAL A 166 -11.15 21.43 6.36
C VAL A 166 -12.49 20.74 6.34
N ILE A 167 -12.49 19.42 6.49
CA ILE A 167 -13.68 18.59 6.42
C ILE A 167 -13.74 17.74 7.68
N LYS A 168 -14.82 17.90 8.45
CA LYS A 168 -15.09 17.11 9.65
C LYS A 168 -16.12 16.05 9.35
N VAL A 169 -15.82 14.79 9.68
CA VAL A 169 -16.78 13.69 9.58
C VAL A 169 -17.70 13.71 10.80
N ILE A 170 -19.01 13.65 10.53
CA ILE A 170 -20.07 13.61 11.54
C ILE A 170 -20.79 12.26 11.36
N PRO A 171 -20.67 11.35 12.34
CA PRO A 171 -21.30 10.04 12.25
C PRO A 171 -22.82 10.14 12.41
N GLU A 172 -23.52 9.06 12.11
CA GLU A 172 -24.93 8.94 12.48
C GLU A 172 -25.14 9.03 14.00
N PRO A 173 -26.30 9.51 14.47
CA PRO A 173 -26.58 9.62 15.89
C PRO A 173 -26.40 8.28 16.63
N GLY A 174 -25.47 8.24 17.57
CA GLY A 174 -25.20 7.06 18.40
C GLY A 174 -24.04 6.18 17.93
N GLU A 175 -23.44 6.48 16.78
CA GLU A 175 -22.28 5.74 16.27
C GLU A 175 -20.97 6.55 16.38
N PRO A 176 -19.83 5.91 16.68
CA PRO A 176 -18.53 6.58 16.63
C PRO A 176 -18.05 6.70 15.18
N VAL A 177 -17.26 7.75 14.88
CA VAL A 177 -16.51 7.80 13.62
C VAL A 177 -15.42 6.74 13.65
N THR A 178 -15.36 5.94 12.59
CA THR A 178 -14.34 4.91 12.42
C THR A 178 -13.23 5.39 11.48
N LEU A 179 -12.08 4.73 11.53
CA LEU A 179 -11.01 4.98 10.55
C LEU A 179 -11.47 4.65 9.12
N GLU A 180 -12.39 3.69 8.96
CA GLU A 180 -12.97 3.34 7.66
C GLU A 180 -13.79 4.49 7.07
N HIS A 181 -14.57 5.20 7.89
CA HIS A 181 -15.28 6.42 7.47
C HIS A 181 -14.30 7.49 6.94
N LEU A 182 -13.20 7.74 7.68
CA LEU A 182 -12.18 8.70 7.25
C LEU A 182 -11.51 8.26 5.94
N GLN A 183 -11.13 6.99 5.81
CA GLN A 183 -10.50 6.45 4.60
C GLN A 183 -11.43 6.50 3.39
N LYS A 184 -12.72 6.24 3.58
CA LYS A 184 -13.75 6.34 2.54
C LYS A 184 -13.92 7.78 2.06
N LEU A 185 -13.94 8.75 2.98
CA LEU A 185 -13.98 10.15 2.60
C LEU A 185 -12.70 10.59 1.87
N VAL A 186 -11.52 10.20 2.33
CA VAL A 186 -10.25 10.43 1.61
C VAL A 186 -10.34 9.91 0.18
N HIS A 187 -10.84 8.68 -0.01
CA HIS A 187 -11.02 8.09 -1.34
C HIS A 187 -11.97 8.92 -2.23
N LEU A 188 -13.11 9.39 -1.71
CA LEU A 188 -14.05 10.23 -2.46
C LEU A 188 -13.48 11.60 -2.85
N LEU A 189 -12.51 12.10 -2.09
CA LEU A 189 -11.81 13.36 -2.33
C LEU A 189 -10.65 13.20 -3.32
N GLU A 190 -10.01 12.03 -3.34
CA GLU A 190 -8.97 11.68 -4.30
C GLU A 190 -9.54 11.27 -5.67
N TYR A 191 -10.72 10.63 -5.70
CA TYR A 191 -11.31 10.04 -6.91
C TYR A 191 -12.69 10.62 -7.29
N PRO A 192 -12.89 11.02 -8.56
CA PRO A 192 -11.92 10.98 -9.67
C PRO A 192 -10.77 11.98 -9.47
N GLU A 193 -9.64 11.71 -10.12
CA GLU A 193 -8.41 12.50 -9.99
C GLU A 193 -8.64 13.97 -10.38
N ARG A 194 -8.23 14.87 -9.49
CA ARG A 194 -8.43 16.33 -9.57
C ARG A 194 -7.22 17.10 -9.06
N ASP A 195 -6.05 16.45 -9.06
CA ASP A 195 -4.81 16.93 -8.45
C ASP A 195 -4.95 17.35 -6.98
N ASN A 196 -5.95 16.82 -6.25
CA ASN A 196 -6.11 17.11 -4.83
C ASN A 196 -4.95 16.52 -4.01
N ILE A 197 -4.52 17.26 -3.00
CA ILE A 197 -3.64 16.73 -1.94
C ILE A 197 -4.53 16.54 -0.71
N VAL A 198 -4.72 15.29 -0.28
CA VAL A 198 -5.69 14.89 0.75
C VAL A 198 -4.96 14.13 1.85
N GLY A 199 -5.38 14.34 3.09
CA GLY A 199 -4.84 13.62 4.24
C GLY A 199 -5.68 13.85 5.49
N ILE A 200 -5.53 12.94 6.46
CA ILE A 200 -6.22 13.00 7.74
C ILE A 200 -5.38 13.87 8.67
N ALA A 201 -5.82 15.11 8.89
CA ALA A 201 -5.11 16.04 9.77
C ALA A 201 -5.23 15.66 11.25
N SER A 202 -6.36 15.08 11.66
CA SER A 202 -6.53 14.60 13.03
C SER A 202 -7.58 13.50 13.13
N VAL A 203 -7.16 12.31 13.57
CA VAL A 203 -8.08 11.19 13.85
C VAL A 203 -8.97 11.49 15.04
N SER A 204 -8.46 12.14 16.10
CA SER A 204 -9.26 12.45 17.29
C SER A 204 -10.34 13.49 17.05
N MET A 205 -10.11 14.39 16.10
CA MET A 205 -11.07 15.43 15.71
C MET A 205 -11.92 15.06 14.50
N ASN A 206 -11.71 13.87 13.92
CA ASN A 206 -12.32 13.41 12.67
C ASN A 206 -12.11 14.41 11.52
N GLU A 207 -10.93 15.03 11.47
CA GLU A 207 -10.60 16.14 10.57
C GLU A 207 -9.75 15.64 9.40
N ILE A 208 -10.25 15.88 8.19
CA ILE A 208 -9.55 15.68 6.92
C ILE A 208 -9.29 17.04 6.29
N VAL A 209 -8.13 17.18 5.68
CA VAL A 209 -7.74 18.40 4.96
C VAL A 209 -7.53 18.09 3.49
N VAL A 210 -7.99 19.00 2.64
CA VAL A 210 -7.79 18.95 1.20
C VAL A 210 -7.17 20.26 0.74
N LEU A 211 -6.00 20.20 0.10
CA LEU A 211 -5.49 21.29 -0.73
C LEU A 211 -5.95 21.07 -2.16
N LYS A 212 -7.03 21.77 -2.52
CA LYS A 212 -7.65 21.65 -3.83
C LYS A 212 -7.13 22.70 -4.81
N PRO A 213 -6.91 22.35 -6.08
CA PRO A 213 -6.60 23.33 -7.11
C PRO A 213 -7.73 24.32 -7.34
N VAL A 214 -7.38 25.58 -7.52
CA VAL A 214 -8.31 26.65 -7.87
C VAL A 214 -7.84 27.41 -9.11
N THR A 215 -8.81 27.89 -9.88
CA THR A 215 -8.54 28.82 -10.98
C THR A 215 -8.52 30.25 -10.43
N ILE A 216 -7.45 30.98 -10.75
CA ILE A 216 -7.34 32.41 -10.44
C ILE A 216 -7.65 33.22 -11.69
N VAL A 217 -8.65 34.10 -11.62
CA VAL A 217 -9.02 35.02 -12.71
C VAL A 217 -8.89 36.44 -12.17
N ASN A 218 -8.05 37.28 -12.81
CA ASN A 218 -7.78 38.66 -12.37
C ASN A 218 -7.37 38.77 -10.89
N HIS A 219 -6.45 37.91 -10.44
CA HIS A 219 -5.97 37.81 -9.04
C HIS A 219 -7.05 37.45 -8.00
N ASN A 220 -8.27 37.10 -8.43
CA ASN A 220 -9.35 36.65 -7.56
C ASN A 220 -9.74 35.21 -7.89
N TRP A 221 -9.97 34.41 -6.85
CA TRP A 221 -10.50 33.07 -7.00
C TRP A 221 -12.03 33.10 -6.86
N SER A 222 -12.74 32.30 -7.66
CA SER A 222 -14.21 32.30 -7.67
C SER A 222 -14.77 31.28 -6.67
N ARG A 223 -15.26 31.76 -5.51
CA ARG A 223 -16.00 30.93 -4.53
C ARG A 223 -17.20 30.19 -5.15
N LYS A 224 -17.80 30.75 -6.20
CA LYS A 224 -19.01 30.20 -6.84
C LYS A 224 -18.78 28.87 -7.55
N GLU A 225 -17.60 28.68 -8.15
CA GLU A 225 -17.25 27.40 -8.79
C GLU A 225 -16.99 26.32 -7.74
N GLU A 226 -16.33 26.71 -6.66
CA GLU A 226 -16.07 25.82 -5.52
C GLU A 226 -17.35 25.38 -4.83
N GLN A 227 -18.33 26.26 -4.65
CA GLN A 227 -19.65 25.89 -4.13
C GLN A 227 -20.35 24.82 -4.99
N LYS A 228 -20.27 24.91 -6.32
CA LYS A 228 -20.83 23.88 -7.22
C LYS A 228 -20.13 22.54 -7.04
N ARG A 229 -18.81 22.53 -6.85
CA ARG A 229 -18.03 21.31 -6.62
C ARG A 229 -18.37 20.68 -5.27
N VAL A 230 -18.51 21.48 -4.22
CA VAL A 230 -18.93 21.04 -2.88
C VAL A 230 -20.33 20.44 -2.92
N ALA A 231 -21.30 21.07 -3.59
CA ALA A 231 -22.65 20.52 -3.72
C ALA A 231 -22.67 19.13 -4.39
N LYS A 232 -21.81 18.91 -5.39
CA LYS A 232 -21.65 17.58 -6.01
C LYS A 232 -21.03 16.56 -5.06
N LEU A 233 -20.07 16.96 -4.23
CA LEU A 233 -19.44 16.09 -3.23
C LEU A 233 -20.45 15.68 -2.16
N LEU A 234 -21.20 16.64 -1.59
CA LEU A 234 -22.25 16.36 -0.60
C LEU A 234 -23.27 15.35 -1.13
N LYS A 235 -23.74 15.55 -2.37
CA LYS A 235 -24.67 14.61 -3.01
C LYS A 235 -24.10 13.19 -3.18
N ARG A 236 -22.78 13.03 -3.37
CA ARG A 236 -22.14 11.70 -3.43
C ARG A 236 -22.08 11.08 -2.05
N ILE A 237 -21.71 11.86 -1.04
CA ILE A 237 -21.63 11.39 0.35
C ILE A 237 -23.00 10.92 0.81
N ASP A 238 -24.06 11.71 0.59
CA ASP A 238 -25.44 11.34 0.95
C ASP A 238 -25.93 10.03 0.30
N ASN A 239 -25.40 9.67 -0.88
CA ASN A 239 -25.80 8.45 -1.60
C ASN A 239 -24.93 7.22 -1.27
N GLU A 240 -23.66 7.43 -0.94
CA GLU A 240 -22.65 6.37 -0.88
C GLU A 240 -22.16 6.11 0.56
N CYS A 241 -22.47 6.99 1.52
CA CYS A 241 -21.92 6.97 2.88
C CYS A 241 -23.00 6.96 3.97
N ASP A 242 -22.62 6.37 5.10
CA ASP A 242 -23.31 6.23 6.38
C ASP A 242 -22.85 7.32 7.38
N PHE A 243 -22.48 8.49 6.85
CA PHE A 243 -22.04 9.64 7.65
C PHE A 243 -22.30 10.93 6.88
N SER A 244 -22.35 12.03 7.62
CA SER A 244 -22.42 13.38 7.07
C SER A 244 -21.09 14.12 7.27
N ILE A 245 -20.94 15.28 6.62
CA ILE A 245 -19.72 16.09 6.74
C ILE A 245 -20.04 17.57 7.00
N GLN A 246 -19.14 18.23 7.73
CA GLN A 246 -19.09 19.68 7.82
C GLN A 246 -17.81 20.17 7.14
N MET A 247 -17.91 21.23 6.34
CA MET A 247 -16.78 21.75 5.56
C MET A 247 -16.56 23.24 5.82
N ALA A 248 -15.30 23.63 5.97
CA ALA A 248 -14.87 25.02 5.99
C ALA A 248 -13.79 25.24 4.93
N ILE A 249 -13.93 26.28 4.12
CA ILE A 249 -13.03 26.60 3.00
C ILE A 249 -12.23 27.84 3.37
N GLY A 250 -10.91 27.75 3.26
CA GLY A 250 -10.00 28.87 3.48
C GLY A 250 -9.96 29.84 2.30
N ASP A 251 -9.28 30.97 2.50
CA ASP A 251 -9.00 31.90 1.42
C ASP A 251 -7.72 31.56 0.65
N TYR A 252 -7.61 32.10 -0.56
CA TYR A 252 -6.41 31.94 -1.39
C TYR A 252 -5.30 32.88 -0.93
N TYR A 253 -4.11 32.32 -0.79
CA TYR A 253 -2.87 33.05 -0.57
C TYR A 253 -1.79 32.47 -1.51
N PRO A 254 -0.95 33.30 -2.13
CA PRO A 254 0.06 32.84 -3.08
C PRO A 254 1.23 32.11 -2.40
N GLY A 255 1.86 31.19 -3.14
CA GLY A 255 3.04 30.44 -2.72
C GLY A 255 2.77 29.37 -1.66
N LEU A 256 3.81 28.59 -1.31
CA LEU A 256 3.67 27.49 -0.35
C LEU A 256 3.29 27.97 1.05
N VAL A 257 3.84 29.10 1.50
CA VAL A 257 3.49 29.74 2.78
C VAL A 257 2.01 30.14 2.81
N GLY A 258 1.42 30.41 1.65
CA GLY A 258 0.00 30.72 1.53
C GLY A 258 -0.91 29.53 1.89
N LEU A 259 -0.45 28.28 1.73
CA LEU A 259 -1.25 27.09 2.01
C LEU A 259 -1.54 26.95 3.50
N ALA A 260 -0.54 27.18 4.36
CA ALA A 260 -0.72 27.23 5.82
C ALA A 260 -1.71 28.33 6.23
N LYS A 261 -1.60 29.54 5.65
CA LYS A 261 -2.56 30.63 5.91
C LYS A 261 -3.98 30.27 5.45
N SER A 262 -4.10 29.62 4.29
CA SER A 262 -5.39 29.13 3.80
C SER A 262 -6.00 28.14 4.80
N TYR A 263 -5.20 27.19 5.30
CA TYR A 263 -5.63 26.24 6.33
C TYR A 263 -6.05 26.93 7.63
N GLU A 264 -5.29 27.89 8.13
CA GLU A 264 -5.66 28.67 9.32
C GLU A 264 -7.00 29.40 9.17
N THR A 265 -7.26 30.01 8.01
CA THR A 265 -8.55 30.67 7.75
C THR A 265 -9.71 29.67 7.68
N ALA A 266 -9.46 28.45 7.18
CA ALA A 266 -10.45 27.39 7.17
C ALA A 266 -10.76 26.87 8.58
N LYS A 267 -9.77 26.75 9.48
CA LYS A 267 -10.01 26.27 10.86
C LYS A 267 -10.81 27.25 11.73
N ARG A 268 -10.86 28.54 11.36
CA ARG A 268 -11.54 29.59 12.14
C ARG A 268 -13.04 29.72 11.80
N LEU A 269 -13.51 29.03 10.77
CA LEU A 269 -14.90 29.05 10.28
C LEU A 269 -15.66 27.80 10.72
#